data_AF-A0A7G6Y9V1-F1
#
_entry.id   AF-A0A7G6Y9V1-F1
#
_cell.length_a   1.000
_cell.length_b   1.000
_cell.length_c   1.000
_cell.angle_alpha   90.00
_cell.angle_beta   90.00
_cell.angle_gamma   90.00
#
_symmetry.space_group_name_H-M   'P 1'
#
loop_
_entity.id
_entity.type
_entity.pdbx_description
1 polymer ?
#
loop_
_entity_poly.entity_id
_entity_poly.type
_entity_poly.pdbx_seq_one_letter_code
_entity_poly.pdbx_strand_id
1 'polypeptide(L)'
;MTSIDHITLEVADASAAQQFYDAAFGLGDRVRVRASDTPSSGFRGYTLSITVTQPADVNAFVEAALAAGATTIKPVAKSLWGVGGTVQAPDGAIWKIATSAKKDTGPARREPESIVLLLGVDDVGASKQFYTARGLPVGKSFGSYVQFDLKDSPVQLGLYKRRALAKDAGVPEDGTGSHRIVIGGDSAATDPDGFAWEAAAR
;
A
#
# COMPACT_ATOMS: atom_id res chain seq x y z
N MET A 1 -10.69 -12.37 10.77
CA MET A 1 -9.88 -11.69 9.75
C MET A 1 -10.62 -11.74 8.42
N THR A 2 -11.46 -10.75 8.14
CA THR A 2 -12.30 -10.74 6.92
C THR A 2 -12.33 -9.40 6.19
N SER A 3 -11.90 -8.31 6.83
CA SER A 3 -11.79 -6.98 6.23
C SER A 3 -10.52 -6.26 6.70
N ILE A 4 -10.09 -5.26 5.92
CA ILE A 4 -9.12 -4.26 6.34
C ILE A 4 -9.83 -2.91 6.29
N ASP A 5 -10.12 -2.37 7.48
CA ASP A 5 -10.88 -1.14 7.63
C ASP A 5 -9.99 0.08 7.41
N HIS A 6 -8.72 -0.01 7.85
CA HIS A 6 -7.73 1.03 7.69
C HIS A 6 -6.31 0.48 7.79
N ILE A 7 -5.35 1.28 7.33
CA ILE A 7 -3.92 1.08 7.58
C ILE A 7 -3.44 2.18 8.52
N THR A 8 -2.68 1.82 9.55
CA THR A 8 -1.97 2.79 10.39
C THR A 8 -0.50 2.79 10.04
N LEU A 9 0.00 3.93 9.58
CA LEU A 9 1.42 4.16 9.33
C LEU A 9 2.08 4.67 10.61
N GLU A 10 3.14 3.98 11.01
CA GLU A 10 3.88 4.34 12.21
C GLU A 10 5.07 5.21 11.85
N VAL A 11 5.07 6.45 12.33
CA VAL A 11 5.94 7.51 11.83
C VAL A 11 6.63 8.23 12.97
N ALA A 12 7.80 8.83 12.70
CA ALA A 12 8.51 9.57 13.74
C ALA A 12 7.74 10.84 14.17
N ASP A 13 7.14 11.53 13.19
CA ASP A 13 6.32 12.73 13.41
C ASP A 13 4.92 12.50 12.82
N ALA A 14 3.95 12.20 13.68
CA ALA A 14 2.58 11.92 13.28
C ALA A 14 1.87 13.17 12.71
N SER A 15 2.17 14.37 13.23
CA SER A 15 1.53 15.59 12.75
C SER A 15 2.01 15.95 11.35
N ALA A 16 3.33 15.86 11.09
CA ALA A 16 3.87 16.09 9.76
C ALA A 16 3.38 15.04 8.74
N ALA A 17 3.31 13.77 9.14
CA ALA A 17 2.79 12.71 8.28
C ALA A 17 1.29 12.90 7.95
N GLN A 18 0.47 13.29 8.93
CA GLN A 18 -0.95 13.57 8.69
C GLN A 18 -1.13 14.68 7.66
N GLN A 19 -0.41 15.80 7.82
CA GLN A 19 -0.44 16.90 6.86
C GLN A 19 -0.03 16.47 5.44
N PHE A 20 1.00 15.62 5.34
CA PHE A 20 1.41 15.04 4.06
C PHE A 20 0.29 14.21 3.43
N TYR A 21 -0.29 13.25 4.16
CA TYR A 21 -1.30 12.34 3.60
C TYR A 21 -2.61 13.05 3.24
N ASP A 22 -3.01 14.06 4.01
CA ASP A 22 -4.17 14.90 3.70
C ASP A 22 -3.95 15.72 2.43
N ALA A 23 -2.77 16.33 2.28
CA ALA A 23 -2.45 17.14 1.09
C ALA A 23 -2.23 16.29 -0.17
N ALA A 24 -1.51 15.17 -0.03
CA ALA A 24 -1.11 14.30 -1.13
C ALA A 24 -2.27 13.48 -1.67
N PHE A 25 -3.01 12.80 -0.79
CA PHE A 25 -3.91 11.72 -1.18
C PHE A 25 -5.36 11.88 -0.68
N GLY A 26 -5.59 12.55 0.46
CA GLY A 26 -6.94 12.76 0.99
C GLY A 26 -7.73 11.46 1.25
N LEU A 27 -7.08 10.47 1.87
CA LEU A 27 -7.65 9.11 2.01
C LEU A 27 -8.64 8.96 3.18
N GLY A 28 -8.78 9.97 4.03
CA GLY A 28 -9.60 9.96 5.23
C GLY A 28 -9.16 8.86 6.20
N ASP A 29 -10.11 8.27 6.92
CA ASP A 29 -9.82 7.28 7.97
C ASP A 29 -9.24 5.95 7.47
N ARG A 30 -9.16 5.74 6.15
CA ARG A 30 -8.55 4.55 5.56
C ARG A 30 -7.03 4.49 5.76
N VAL A 31 -6.39 5.65 5.93
CA VAL A 31 -4.97 5.75 6.28
C VAL A 31 -4.83 6.66 7.47
N ARG A 32 -4.37 6.08 8.57
CA ARG A 32 -4.12 6.76 9.84
C ARG A 32 -2.62 6.84 10.08
N VAL A 33 -2.23 7.71 10.97
CA VAL A 33 -0.84 7.82 11.42
C VAL A 33 -0.75 7.72 12.93
N ARG A 34 0.32 7.08 13.41
CA ARG A 34 0.64 6.94 14.83
C ARG A 34 2.13 7.20 15.04
N ALA A 35 2.49 7.88 16.12
CA ALA A 35 3.89 8.11 16.45
C ALA A 35 4.59 6.79 16.82
N SER A 36 5.79 6.56 16.29
CA SER A 36 6.69 5.47 16.65
C SER A 36 8.15 5.84 16.39
N ASP A 37 9.00 5.55 17.36
CA ASP A 37 10.45 5.69 17.28
C ASP A 37 11.14 4.38 16.86
N THR A 38 10.37 3.30 16.65
CA THR A 38 10.94 1.98 16.35
C THR A 38 11.79 2.05 15.07
N PRO A 39 13.09 1.71 15.12
CA PRO A 39 13.99 1.86 13.97
C PRO A 39 13.52 1.06 12.75
N SER A 40 13.71 1.65 11.57
CA SER A 40 13.38 1.05 10.28
C SER A 40 14.28 1.64 9.20
N SER A 41 14.82 0.81 8.31
CA SER A 41 15.66 1.24 7.18
C SER A 41 15.37 0.43 5.93
N GLY A 42 15.65 1.01 4.76
CA GLY A 42 15.47 0.35 3.47
C GLY A 42 14.01 0.00 3.14
N PHE A 43 13.81 -1.09 2.41
CA PHE A 43 12.48 -1.57 2.05
C PHE A 43 11.76 -2.21 3.24
N ARG A 44 10.61 -1.65 3.62
CA ARG A 44 9.80 -2.11 4.76
C ARG A 44 8.96 -3.34 4.47
N GLY A 45 9.15 -4.00 3.33
CA GLY A 45 8.44 -5.24 3.00
C GLY A 45 7.02 -5.02 2.50
N TYR A 46 6.54 -3.80 2.28
CA TYR A 46 5.21 -3.57 1.71
C TYR A 46 5.22 -2.39 0.74
N THR A 47 4.17 -2.32 -0.08
CA THR A 47 3.80 -1.09 -0.81
C THR A 47 2.32 -0.81 -0.62
N LEU A 48 1.96 0.47 -0.69
CA LEU A 48 0.58 0.91 -0.77
C LEU A 48 0.32 1.40 -2.20
N SER A 49 -0.86 1.08 -2.74
CA SER A 49 -1.26 1.54 -4.05
C SER A 49 -2.58 2.28 -3.99
N ILE A 50 -2.70 3.38 -4.72
CA ILE A 50 -3.97 4.04 -5.03
C ILE A 50 -4.30 3.69 -6.48
N THR A 51 -5.45 3.05 -6.70
CA THR A 51 -5.98 2.87 -8.06
C THR A 51 -6.87 4.03 -8.42
N VAL A 52 -6.79 4.48 -9.67
CA VAL A 52 -7.57 5.60 -10.20
C VAL A 52 -8.13 5.28 -11.57
N THR A 53 -9.15 6.02 -11.99
CA THR A 53 -9.93 5.69 -13.19
C THR A 53 -9.17 5.92 -14.50
N GLN A 54 -8.29 6.92 -14.56
CA GLN A 54 -7.64 7.32 -15.82
C GLN A 54 -6.21 7.88 -15.63
N PRO A 55 -5.41 7.97 -16.71
CA PRO A 55 -4.04 8.47 -16.65
C PRO A 55 -3.88 9.88 -16.08
N ALA A 56 -4.79 10.81 -16.40
CA ALA A 56 -4.76 12.17 -15.87
C ALA A 56 -4.88 12.21 -14.33
N ASP A 57 -5.66 11.29 -13.74
CA ASP A 57 -5.79 11.17 -12.29
C ASP A 57 -4.48 10.67 -11.67
N VAL A 58 -3.75 9.77 -12.35
CA VAL A 58 -2.42 9.32 -11.90
C VAL A 58 -1.47 10.51 -11.76
N ASN A 59 -1.42 11.36 -12.79
CA ASN A 59 -0.58 12.56 -12.75
C ASN A 59 -1.01 13.49 -11.59
N ALA A 60 -2.31 13.74 -11.43
CA ALA A 60 -2.81 14.62 -10.39
C ALA A 60 -2.43 14.16 -8.97
N PHE A 61 -2.49 12.86 -8.68
CA PHE A 61 -2.07 12.32 -7.39
C PHE A 61 -0.54 12.33 -7.20
N VAL A 62 0.23 12.00 -8.24
CA VAL A 62 1.69 12.04 -8.17
C VAL A 62 2.18 13.47 -7.97
N GLU A 63 1.66 14.43 -8.73
CA GLU A 63 2.00 15.85 -8.60
C GLU A 63 1.64 16.39 -7.21
N ALA A 64 0.47 16.04 -6.68
CA ALA A 64 0.08 16.41 -5.31
C ALA A 64 1.02 15.82 -4.25
N ALA A 65 1.43 14.56 -4.41
CA ALA A 65 2.38 13.93 -3.50
C ALA A 65 3.75 14.62 -3.55
N LEU A 66 4.26 14.93 -4.74
CA LEU A 66 5.53 15.64 -4.91
C LEU A 66 5.46 17.06 -4.31
N ALA A 67 4.35 17.77 -4.53
CA ALA A 67 4.14 19.09 -3.93
C ALA A 67 4.06 19.04 -2.40
N ALA A 68 3.59 17.92 -1.82
CA ALA A 68 3.56 17.68 -0.38
C ALA A 68 4.91 17.19 0.19
N GLY A 69 5.92 16.94 -0.64
CA GLY A 69 7.28 16.55 -0.21
C GLY A 69 7.65 15.09 -0.46
N ALA A 70 6.84 14.32 -1.20
CA ALA A 70 7.27 13.01 -1.67
C ALA A 70 8.42 13.12 -2.68
N THR A 71 9.16 12.02 -2.86
CA THR A 71 10.18 11.90 -3.90
C THR A 71 9.78 10.86 -4.94
N THR A 72 10.17 11.05 -6.20
CA THR A 72 9.89 10.09 -7.27
C THR A 72 10.84 8.90 -7.17
N ILE A 73 10.30 7.68 -7.10
CA ILE A 73 11.06 6.43 -7.33
C ILE A 73 10.96 6.03 -8.80
N LYS A 74 9.74 6.01 -9.34
CA LYS A 74 9.46 5.75 -10.76
C LYS A 74 8.59 6.86 -11.33
N PRO A 75 9.02 7.56 -12.40
CA PRO A 75 8.18 8.57 -13.03
C PRO A 75 6.92 7.93 -13.62
N VAL A 76 5.87 8.73 -13.79
CA VAL A 76 4.64 8.26 -14.43
C VAL A 76 4.94 7.81 -15.86
N ALA A 77 4.63 6.56 -16.17
CA ALA A 77 4.90 5.98 -17.46
C ALA A 77 3.77 5.02 -17.90
N LYS A 78 3.63 4.88 -19.22
CA LYS A 78 2.80 3.85 -19.83
C LYS A 78 3.49 2.48 -19.72
N SER A 79 2.69 1.44 -19.51
CA SER A 79 3.12 0.05 -19.49
C SER A 79 2.09 -0.84 -20.19
N LEU A 80 2.37 -2.15 -20.27
CA LEU A 80 1.41 -3.13 -20.77
C LEU A 80 0.11 -3.17 -19.95
N TRP A 81 0.19 -2.80 -18.67
CA TRP A 81 -0.89 -2.91 -17.69
C TRP A 81 -1.67 -1.61 -17.47
N GLY A 82 -1.31 -0.53 -18.18
CA GLY A 82 -1.92 0.79 -18.04
C GLY A 82 -0.89 1.89 -17.78
N VAL A 83 -1.21 2.85 -16.92
CA VAL A 83 -0.35 3.99 -16.60
C VAL A 83 -0.13 4.06 -15.09
N GLY A 84 1.10 4.33 -14.66
CA GLY A 84 1.38 4.46 -13.23
C GLY A 84 2.75 5.06 -12.92
N GLY A 85 2.92 5.48 -11.66
CA GLY A 85 4.17 5.97 -11.09
C GLY A 85 4.33 5.50 -9.64
N THR A 86 5.56 5.63 -9.12
CA THR A 86 5.89 5.27 -7.74
C THR A 86 6.59 6.44 -7.06
N VAL A 87 6.12 6.81 -5.88
CA VAL A 87 6.70 7.86 -5.03
C VAL A 87 7.03 7.32 -3.65
N GLN A 88 7.99 7.94 -2.97
CA GLN A 88 8.28 7.70 -1.57
C GLN A 88 7.79 8.90 -0.74
N ALA A 89 6.95 8.64 0.26
CA ALA A 89 6.52 9.64 1.22
C ALA A 89 7.69 10.06 2.14
N PRO A 90 7.64 11.24 2.78
CA PRO A 90 8.69 11.73 3.68
C PRO A 90 9.03 10.78 4.84
N ASP A 91 8.05 9.98 5.28
CA ASP A 91 8.21 8.98 6.33
C ASP A 91 8.88 7.67 5.84
N GLY A 92 9.15 7.56 4.53
CA GLY A 92 9.75 6.40 3.87
C GLY A 92 8.75 5.40 3.26
N ALA A 93 7.44 5.54 3.47
CA ALA A 93 6.44 4.64 2.89
C ALA A 93 6.39 4.77 1.35
N ILE A 94 6.26 3.63 0.66
CA ILE A 94 6.27 3.60 -0.81
C ILE A 94 4.84 3.50 -1.34
N TRP A 95 4.50 4.46 -2.19
CA TRP A 95 3.17 4.61 -2.79
C TRP A 95 3.23 4.46 -4.30
N LYS A 96 2.40 3.57 -4.83
CA LYS A 96 2.14 3.43 -6.26
C LYS A 96 0.81 4.08 -6.59
N ILE A 97 0.77 4.83 -7.68
CA ILE A 97 -0.48 5.37 -8.22
C ILE A 97 -0.63 4.81 -9.62
N ALA A 98 -1.75 4.16 -9.90
CA ALA A 98 -1.91 3.44 -11.16
C ALA A 98 -3.35 3.36 -11.63
N THR A 99 -3.51 3.25 -12.95
CA THR A 99 -4.75 2.89 -13.63
C THR A 99 -4.50 1.80 -14.66
N SER A 100 -5.51 0.98 -14.93
CA SER A 100 -5.50 0.07 -16.07
C SER A 100 -5.94 0.73 -17.38
N ALA A 101 -6.58 1.90 -17.30
CA ALA A 101 -6.97 2.68 -18.46
C ALA A 101 -5.73 3.21 -19.21
N LYS A 102 -5.84 3.33 -20.53
CA LYS A 102 -4.73 3.77 -21.39
C LYS A 102 -4.91 5.19 -21.94
N LYS A 103 -6.07 5.79 -21.72
CA LYS A 103 -6.46 7.11 -22.22
C LYS A 103 -7.37 7.81 -21.22
N ASP A 104 -7.37 9.13 -21.28
CA ASP A 104 -8.28 9.96 -20.50
C ASP A 104 -9.67 9.95 -21.13
N THR A 105 -10.69 10.03 -20.28
CA THR A 105 -12.10 10.14 -20.68
C THR A 105 -12.74 11.44 -20.18
N GLY A 106 -12.02 12.22 -19.36
CA GLY A 106 -12.47 13.51 -18.85
C GLY A 106 -11.35 14.29 -18.15
N PRO A 107 -11.67 15.38 -17.46
CA PRO A 107 -10.70 16.13 -16.67
C PRO A 107 -10.14 15.29 -15.52
N ALA A 108 -8.92 15.63 -15.08
CA ALA A 108 -8.28 14.99 -13.94
C ALA A 108 -9.11 15.15 -12.65
N ARG A 109 -9.19 14.09 -11.87
CA ARG A 109 -9.83 14.07 -10.56
C ARG A 109 -8.90 13.45 -9.52
N ARG A 110 -9.01 13.91 -8.28
CA ARG A 110 -8.33 13.31 -7.12
C ARG A 110 -9.31 12.43 -6.35
N GLU A 111 -9.83 11.41 -7.04
CA GLU A 111 -10.80 10.44 -6.50
C GLU A 111 -10.16 9.04 -6.55
N PRO A 112 -9.79 8.45 -5.39
CA PRO A 112 -9.21 7.11 -5.36
C PRO A 112 -10.32 6.06 -5.56
N GLU A 113 -10.13 5.12 -6.48
CA GLU A 113 -11.05 3.98 -6.66
C GLU A 113 -10.87 2.94 -5.56
N SER A 114 -9.61 2.61 -5.24
CA SER A 114 -9.30 1.66 -4.17
C SER A 114 -7.90 1.90 -3.59
N ILE A 115 -7.68 1.39 -2.39
CA ILE A 115 -6.36 1.27 -1.79
C ILE A 115 -5.99 -0.21 -1.80
N VAL A 116 -4.78 -0.54 -2.23
CA VAL A 116 -4.25 -1.90 -2.23
C VAL A 116 -2.98 -1.95 -1.39
N LEU A 117 -2.98 -2.78 -0.36
CA LEU A 117 -1.79 -3.17 0.39
C LEU A 117 -1.19 -4.43 -0.24
N LEU A 118 0.07 -4.36 -0.66
CA LEU A 118 0.84 -5.53 -1.04
C LEU A 118 1.90 -5.82 0.03
N LEU A 119 1.87 -7.05 0.55
CA LEU A 119 2.86 -7.56 1.48
C LEU A 119 3.91 -8.38 0.73
N GLY A 120 5.16 -8.02 0.93
CA GLY A 120 6.35 -8.70 0.45
C GLY A 120 6.78 -9.75 1.45
N VAL A 121 6.43 -11.00 1.18
CA VAL A 121 6.61 -12.14 2.07
C VAL A 121 7.73 -13.07 1.60
N ASP A 122 8.36 -13.74 2.54
CA ASP A 122 9.44 -14.69 2.32
C ASP A 122 8.91 -16.01 1.77
N ASP A 123 7.80 -16.52 2.33
CA ASP A 123 7.10 -17.72 1.84
C ASP A 123 5.62 -17.43 1.55
N VAL A 124 5.32 -17.15 0.27
CA VAL A 124 3.96 -16.90 -0.22
C VAL A 124 3.00 -18.06 0.10
N GLY A 125 3.47 -19.31 0.12
CA GLY A 125 2.64 -20.47 0.44
C GLY A 125 2.22 -20.48 1.90
N ALA A 126 3.19 -20.28 2.81
CA ALA A 126 2.96 -20.22 4.24
C ALA A 126 2.07 -19.01 4.61
N SER A 127 2.35 -17.83 4.07
CA SER A 127 1.55 -16.63 4.36
C SER A 127 0.14 -16.77 3.76
N LYS A 128 -0.02 -17.29 2.54
CA LYS A 128 -1.35 -17.62 1.98
C LYS A 128 -2.13 -18.55 2.91
N GLN A 129 -1.51 -19.63 3.38
CA GLN A 129 -2.16 -20.56 4.30
C GLN A 129 -2.59 -19.85 5.59
N PHE A 130 -1.72 -19.01 6.18
CA PHE A 130 -2.01 -18.22 7.37
C PHE A 130 -3.27 -17.36 7.21
N TYR A 131 -3.38 -16.62 6.11
CA TYR A 131 -4.51 -15.75 5.81
C TYR A 131 -5.79 -16.54 5.52
N THR A 132 -5.72 -17.62 4.73
CA THR A 132 -6.88 -18.47 4.43
C THR A 132 -7.43 -19.20 5.66
N ALA A 133 -6.55 -19.67 6.55
CA ALA A 133 -6.95 -20.32 7.81
C ALA A 133 -7.69 -19.36 8.76
N ARG A 134 -7.56 -18.04 8.53
CA ARG A 134 -8.22 -16.97 9.29
C ARG A 134 -9.43 -16.37 8.58
N GLY A 135 -9.85 -16.97 7.46
CA GLY A 135 -11.09 -16.64 6.78
C GLY A 135 -10.96 -15.72 5.57
N LEU A 136 -9.74 -15.35 5.13
CA LEU A 136 -9.57 -14.55 3.92
C LEU A 136 -9.67 -15.45 2.68
N PRO A 137 -10.72 -15.32 1.84
CA PRO A 137 -10.82 -16.09 0.62
C PRO A 137 -9.79 -15.62 -0.41
N VAL A 138 -9.25 -16.56 -1.19
CA VAL A 138 -8.34 -16.24 -2.29
C VAL A 138 -9.17 -15.86 -3.51
N GLY A 139 -8.94 -14.67 -4.06
CA GLY A 139 -9.54 -14.22 -5.31
C GLY A 139 -8.69 -14.63 -6.52
N LYS A 140 -7.41 -14.23 -6.53
CA LYS A 140 -6.47 -14.56 -7.61
C LYS A 140 -5.20 -15.16 -7.03
N SER A 141 -4.61 -16.14 -7.70
CA SER A 141 -3.36 -16.77 -7.28
C SER A 141 -2.63 -17.25 -8.52
N PHE A 142 -1.48 -16.64 -8.84
CA PHE A 142 -0.67 -17.02 -10.00
C PHE A 142 0.81 -16.70 -9.75
N GLY A 143 1.70 -17.62 -10.13
CA GLY A 143 3.14 -17.45 -9.90
C GLY A 143 3.45 -17.10 -8.44
N SER A 144 4.13 -15.98 -8.23
CA SER A 144 4.48 -15.45 -6.90
C SER A 144 3.49 -14.40 -6.34
N TYR A 145 2.27 -14.31 -6.90
CA TYR A 145 1.23 -13.37 -6.49
C TYR A 145 0.01 -14.09 -5.94
N VAL A 146 -0.54 -13.54 -4.85
CA VAL A 146 -1.85 -13.91 -4.31
C VAL A 146 -2.62 -12.62 -4.06
N GLN A 147 -3.89 -12.58 -4.44
CA GLN A 147 -4.85 -11.55 -4.07
C GLN A 147 -5.98 -12.19 -3.28
N PHE A 148 -6.35 -11.58 -2.16
CA PHE A 148 -7.53 -11.99 -1.41
C PHE A 148 -8.77 -11.27 -1.92
N ASP A 149 -9.91 -11.94 -1.88
CA ASP A 149 -11.22 -11.36 -2.22
C ASP A 149 -11.82 -10.73 -0.98
N LEU A 150 -11.45 -9.47 -0.72
CA LEU A 150 -11.94 -8.68 0.41
C LEU A 150 -13.11 -7.81 -0.07
N LYS A 151 -14.27 -8.45 -0.27
CA LYS A 151 -15.50 -7.75 -0.69
C LYS A 151 -15.82 -6.62 0.27
N ASP A 152 -16.13 -5.45 -0.29
CA ASP A 152 -16.50 -4.22 0.43
C ASP A 152 -15.43 -3.68 1.40
N SER A 153 -14.23 -4.27 1.41
CA SER A 153 -13.12 -3.83 2.26
C SER A 153 -12.53 -2.51 1.74
N PRO A 154 -12.41 -1.47 2.60
CA PRO A 154 -11.80 -0.20 2.22
C PRO A 154 -10.37 -0.32 1.67
N VAL A 155 -9.65 -1.36 2.13
CA VAL A 155 -8.30 -1.70 1.67
C VAL A 155 -8.28 -3.14 1.19
N GLN A 156 -7.73 -3.34 -0.01
CA GLN A 156 -7.53 -4.65 -0.61
C GLN A 156 -6.16 -5.22 -0.22
N LEU A 157 -6.03 -6.55 -0.17
CA LEU A 157 -4.80 -7.23 0.25
C LEU A 157 -4.26 -8.16 -0.84
N GLY A 158 -2.96 -8.10 -1.06
CA GLY A 158 -2.23 -9.09 -1.83
C GLY A 158 -0.88 -9.45 -1.21
N LEU A 159 -0.37 -10.61 -1.61
CA LEU A 159 0.94 -11.12 -1.26
C LEU A 159 1.82 -11.18 -2.49
N TYR A 160 3.09 -10.91 -2.29
CA TYR A 160 4.12 -11.05 -3.30
C TYR A 160 5.40 -11.59 -2.68
N LYS A 161 6.25 -12.27 -3.45
CA LYS A 161 7.63 -12.52 -2.99
C LYS A 161 8.31 -11.18 -2.72
N ARG A 162 8.90 -11.02 -1.52
CA ARG A 162 9.55 -9.78 -1.07
C ARG A 162 10.46 -9.14 -2.13
N ARG A 163 11.40 -9.93 -2.67
CA ARG A 163 12.31 -9.52 -3.76
C ARG A 163 11.58 -8.95 -4.97
N ALA A 164 10.50 -9.62 -5.39
CA ALA A 164 9.75 -9.24 -6.56
C ALA A 164 8.94 -7.95 -6.30
N LEU A 165 8.53 -7.70 -5.05
CA LEU A 165 7.79 -6.50 -4.68
C LEU A 165 8.71 -5.28 -4.63
N ALA A 166 9.91 -5.43 -4.05
CA ALA A 166 10.94 -4.39 -4.07
C ALA A 166 11.31 -4.01 -5.52
N LYS A 167 11.45 -5.00 -6.40
CA LYS A 167 11.67 -4.77 -7.85
C LYS A 167 10.51 -4.05 -8.52
N ASP A 168 9.25 -4.41 -8.22
CA ASP A 168 8.07 -3.70 -8.72
C ASP A 168 8.01 -2.26 -8.21
N ALA A 169 8.39 -2.01 -6.96
CA ALA A 169 8.51 -0.68 -6.38
C ALA A 169 9.65 0.14 -7.00
N GLY A 170 10.75 -0.50 -7.42
CA GLY A 170 11.95 0.17 -7.94
C GLY A 170 12.99 0.48 -6.88
N VAL A 171 13.02 -0.28 -5.80
CA VAL A 171 13.96 -0.11 -4.69
C VAL A 171 14.77 -1.40 -4.47
N PRO A 172 15.94 -1.33 -3.82
CA PRO A 172 16.63 -2.52 -3.30
C PRO A 172 15.71 -3.31 -2.35
N GLU A 173 15.89 -4.63 -2.30
CA GLU A 173 15.11 -5.47 -1.38
C GLU A 173 15.54 -5.35 0.09
N ASP A 174 16.76 -4.86 0.29
CA ASP A 174 17.38 -4.70 1.60
C ASP A 174 16.57 -3.73 2.47
N GLY A 175 16.40 -4.13 3.73
CA GLY A 175 15.76 -3.34 4.76
C GLY A 175 15.79 -4.08 6.09
N THR A 176 15.78 -3.33 7.19
CA THR A 176 15.87 -3.91 8.53
C THR A 176 14.98 -3.14 9.51
N GLY A 177 14.64 -3.77 10.62
CA GLY A 177 13.81 -3.18 11.67
C GLY A 177 12.31 -3.28 11.38
N SER A 178 11.55 -2.36 11.96
CA SER A 178 10.08 -2.39 11.90
C SER A 178 9.55 -2.14 10.49
N HIS A 179 8.44 -2.81 10.16
CA HIS A 179 7.64 -2.49 8.97
C HIS A 179 6.97 -1.11 9.09
N ARG A 180 6.84 -0.53 10.29
CA ARG A 180 6.20 0.76 10.52
C ARG A 180 4.80 0.86 9.90
N ILE A 181 4.05 -0.23 10.00
CA ILE A 181 2.69 -0.36 9.51
C ILE A 181 1.93 -1.33 10.42
N VAL A 182 0.67 -0.99 10.68
CA VAL A 182 -0.29 -1.86 11.33
C VAL A 182 -1.54 -1.95 10.47
N ILE A 183 -2.06 -3.16 10.33
CA ILE A 183 -3.26 -3.46 9.53
C ILE A 183 -4.46 -3.49 10.48
N GLY A 184 -5.36 -2.53 10.35
CA GLY A 184 -6.58 -2.46 11.15
C GLY A 184 -7.69 -3.29 10.54
N GLY A 185 -8.19 -4.29 11.26
CA GLY A 185 -9.28 -5.16 10.81
C GLY A 185 -10.10 -5.72 11.97
N ASP A 186 -10.83 -6.81 11.73
CA ASP A 186 -11.75 -7.42 12.70
C ASP A 186 -11.08 -8.27 13.79
N SER A 187 -9.79 -8.58 13.66
CA SER A 187 -9.07 -9.43 14.61
C SER A 187 -7.59 -9.09 14.68
N ALA A 188 -7.01 -9.16 15.88
CA ALA A 188 -5.57 -9.00 16.09
C ALA A 188 -4.78 -10.27 15.72
N ALA A 189 -3.62 -10.10 15.11
CA ALA A 189 -2.70 -11.17 14.76
C ALA A 189 -1.31 -10.63 14.40
N THR A 190 -0.33 -11.50 14.26
CA THR A 190 0.93 -11.20 13.57
C THR A 190 1.13 -12.28 12.52
N ASP A 191 1.37 -11.87 11.28
CA ASP A 191 1.60 -12.82 10.19
C ASP A 191 3.01 -13.43 10.23
N PRO A 192 3.30 -14.45 9.42
CA PRO A 192 4.61 -15.13 9.44
C PRO A 192 5.80 -14.21 9.14
N ASP A 193 5.56 -13.08 8.48
CA ASP A 193 6.57 -12.12 8.06
C ASP A 193 6.67 -10.93 9.03
N GLY A 194 5.88 -10.92 10.11
CA GLY A 194 5.93 -9.89 11.15
C GLY A 194 4.97 -8.72 10.97
N PHE A 195 4.05 -8.77 9.99
CA PHE A 195 3.03 -7.73 9.84
C PHE A 195 1.98 -7.83 10.95
N ALA A 196 1.84 -6.77 11.73
CA ALA A 196 0.90 -6.68 12.82
C ALA A 196 -0.51 -6.32 12.32
N TRP A 197 -1.50 -7.07 12.80
CA TRP A 197 -2.91 -6.79 12.69
C TRP A 197 -3.45 -6.38 14.06
N GLU A 198 -4.18 -5.28 14.12
CA GLU A 198 -4.89 -4.83 15.31
C GLU A 198 -6.40 -4.93 15.07
N ALA A 199 -7.15 -5.36 16.11
CA ALA A 199 -8.60 -5.29 16.07
C ALA A 199 -9.04 -3.83 16.12
N ALA A 200 -9.82 -3.39 15.13
CA ALA A 200 -10.39 -2.06 15.12
C ALA A 200 -11.27 -1.88 16.37
N ALA A 201 -11.02 -0.82 17.14
CA ALA A 201 -11.95 -0.39 18.15
C ALA A 201 -13.27 -0.03 17.45
N ARG A 202 -14.31 -0.84 17.69
CA ARG A 202 -15.66 -0.59 17.18
C ARG A 202 -16.31 0.58 17.90
#